data_AF-A0A7C1AJG2-F1
#
_entry.id   AF-A0A7C1AJG2-F1
#
_cell.length_a   1.000
_cell.length_b   1.000
_cell.length_c   1.000
_cell.angle_alpha   90.00
_cell.angle_beta   90.00
_cell.angle_gamma   90.00
#
_symmetry.space_group_name_H-M   'P 1'
#
loop_
_entity.id
_entity.type
_entity.pdbx_description
1 polymer ?
#
loop_
_entity_poly.entity_id
_entity_poly.type
_entity_poly.pdbx_seq_one_letter_code
_entity_poly.pdbx_strand_id
1 'polypeptide(L)'
;MFGAGITAAAAGVIAVGLTAGVAHGQTMKPCCDDTSVNYSKDLWSALAKAGLAGSAARADTPYKGQAPHGAILETLQSEVAVGDHKGK
;
A
#
# COMPACT_ATOMS: atom_id res chain seq x y z
N MET A 1 -53.05 34.00 1.45
CA MET A 1 -52.07 33.72 2.54
C MET A 1 -52.15 32.23 2.85
N PHE A 2 -51.00 31.62 3.17
CA PHE A 2 -50.74 30.17 3.39
C PHE A 2 -50.67 29.34 2.09
N GLY A 3 -49.57 28.68 1.72
CA GLY A 3 -48.25 28.57 2.31
C GLY A 3 -47.37 27.78 1.33
N ALA A 4 -46.30 28.42 0.88
CA ALA A 4 -45.20 27.74 0.21
C ALA A 4 -44.52 26.84 1.25
N GLY A 5 -44.55 25.51 1.06
CA GLY A 5 -44.13 24.63 2.13
C GLY A 5 -43.74 23.22 1.73
N ILE A 6 -43.35 22.96 0.47
CA ILE A 6 -42.76 21.65 0.11
C ILE A 6 -41.78 21.82 -1.06
N THR A 7 -40.66 22.52 -0.90
CA THR A 7 -39.61 22.52 -1.95
C THR A 7 -38.16 22.55 -1.47
N ALA A 8 -37.86 22.54 -0.16
CA ALA A 8 -36.50 22.83 0.31
C ALA A 8 -35.87 21.78 1.25
N ALA A 9 -36.23 20.49 1.14
CA ALA A 9 -35.69 19.47 2.06
C ALA A 9 -35.03 18.24 1.39
N ALA A 10 -34.80 18.24 0.07
CA ALA A 10 -34.13 17.12 -0.61
C ALA A 10 -32.64 17.38 -0.95
N ALA A 11 -32.18 18.63 -0.93
CA ALA A 11 -30.80 18.97 -1.29
C ALA A 11 -29.79 18.90 -0.10
N GLY A 12 -30.28 18.91 1.14
CA GLY A 12 -29.43 18.96 2.34
C GLY A 12 -28.77 17.63 2.72
N VAL A 13 -29.32 16.49 2.26
CA VAL A 13 -28.83 15.15 2.66
C VAL A 13 -27.67 14.69 1.79
N ILE A 14 -27.55 15.18 0.55
CA ILE A 14 -26.50 14.72 -0.39
C ILE A 14 -25.16 15.43 -0.11
N ALA A 15 -25.17 16.67 0.38
CA ALA A 15 -23.96 17.45 0.63
C ALA A 15 -23.13 16.95 1.84
N VAL A 16 -23.75 16.27 2.81
CA VAL A 16 -23.07 15.76 4.01
C VAL A 16 -22.32 14.44 3.74
N GLY A 17 -22.75 13.67 2.73
CA GLY A 17 -22.10 12.40 2.38
C GLY A 17 -20.76 12.55 1.65
N LEU A 18 -20.59 13.59 0.82
CA LEU A 18 -19.37 13.76 0.02
C LEU A 18 -18.16 14.22 0.82
N THR A 19 -18.34 14.94 1.93
CA THR A 19 -17.21 15.44 2.75
C THR A 19 -16.66 14.38 3.70
N ALA A 20 -17.42 13.34 4.02
CA ALA A 20 -16.96 12.23 4.88
C ALA A 20 -16.04 11.23 4.15
N GLY A 21 -16.15 11.11 2.82
CA GLY A 21 -15.34 10.18 2.02
C GLY A 21 -13.89 10.63 1.78
N VAL A 22 -13.62 11.95 1.76
CA VAL A 22 -12.30 12.49 1.41
C VAL A 22 -11.29 12.48 2.58
N ALA A 23 -11.74 12.27 3.81
CA ALA A 23 -10.90 12.34 5.00
C ALA A 23 -10.11 11.05 5.29
N HIS A 24 -10.47 9.91 4.69
CA HIS A 24 -9.85 8.61 4.98
C HIS A 24 -8.46 8.39 4.33
N GLY A 25 -8.02 9.28 3.43
CA GLY A 25 -6.70 9.20 2.78
C GLY A 25 -5.64 10.18 3.29
N GLN A 26 -6.01 11.12 4.17
CA GLN A 26 -5.15 12.25 4.55
C GLN A 26 -4.28 11.98 5.80
N THR A 27 -4.42 10.81 6.43
CA THR A 27 -3.65 10.37 7.60
C THR A 27 -2.49 9.43 7.23
N MET A 28 -2.14 9.32 5.95
CA MET A 28 -0.91 8.64 5.56
C MET A 28 0.27 9.53 5.93
N LYS A 29 1.14 9.03 6.81
CA LYS A 29 2.51 9.56 6.97
C LYS A 29 3.08 9.81 5.57
N PRO A 30 3.60 11.01 5.26
CA PRO A 30 4.18 11.29 3.95
C PRO A 30 5.08 10.14 3.56
N CYS A 31 4.88 9.59 2.37
CA CYS A 31 5.74 8.51 1.92
C CYS A 31 7.19 9.00 1.91
N CYS A 32 8.12 8.09 2.15
CA CYS A 32 9.54 8.32 1.87
C CYS A 32 10.19 9.45 2.67
N ASP A 33 9.83 9.64 3.94
CA ASP A 33 10.72 10.39 4.85
C ASP A 33 12.10 9.73 4.97
N ASP A 34 13.06 10.49 5.49
CA ASP A 34 14.47 10.05 5.58
C ASP A 34 14.64 8.72 6.31
N THR A 35 13.83 8.46 7.35
CA THR A 35 13.84 7.18 8.05
C THR A 35 13.42 6.03 7.14
N SER A 36 12.32 6.20 6.41
CA SER A 36 11.80 5.20 5.48
C SER A 36 12.75 4.98 4.31
N VAL A 37 13.38 6.05 3.80
CA VAL A 37 14.35 5.99 2.72
C VAL A 37 15.61 5.25 3.17
N ASN A 38 16.16 5.59 4.34
CA ASN A 38 17.35 4.93 4.86
C ASN A 38 17.08 3.46 5.19
N TYR A 39 15.94 3.14 5.81
CA TYR A 39 15.54 1.76 6.03
C TYR A 39 15.42 0.97 4.72
N SER A 40 14.86 1.59 3.67
CA SER A 40 14.74 0.96 2.36
C SER A 40 16.11 0.66 1.71
N LYS A 41 17.11 1.53 1.93
CA LYS A 41 18.50 1.27 1.48
C LYS A 41 19.12 0.10 2.22
N ASP A 42 18.92 0.02 3.53
CA ASP A 42 19.43 -1.08 4.35
C ASP A 42 18.78 -2.41 3.97
N LEU A 43 17.46 -2.40 3.76
CA LEU A 43 16.72 -3.55 3.26
C LEU A 43 17.22 -3.99 1.88
N TRP A 44 17.39 -3.06 0.93
CA TRP A 44 17.92 -3.38 -0.39
C TRP A 44 19.31 -4.02 -0.30
N SER A 45 20.19 -3.49 0.57
CA SER A 45 21.51 -4.05 0.83
C SER A 45 21.43 -5.47 1.40
N ALA A 46 20.52 -5.73 2.34
CA ALA A 46 20.30 -7.06 2.91
C ALA A 46 19.80 -8.07 1.86
N LEU A 47 18.83 -7.67 1.04
CA LEU A 47 18.30 -8.50 -0.05
C LEU A 47 19.36 -8.81 -1.11
N ALA A 48 20.16 -7.82 -1.50
CA ALA A 48 21.25 -8.00 -2.45
C ALA A 48 22.32 -8.97 -1.92
N LYS A 49 22.69 -8.85 -0.64
CA LYS A 49 23.62 -9.79 0.02
C LYS A 49 23.05 -11.21 0.10
N ALA A 50 21.74 -11.35 0.29
CA ALA A 50 21.05 -12.63 0.28
C ALA A 50 20.89 -13.22 -1.13
N GLY A 51 21.27 -12.49 -2.19
CA GLY A 51 21.07 -12.93 -3.58
C GLY A 51 19.61 -12.91 -4.01
N LEU A 52 18.77 -12.09 -3.35
CA LEU A 52 17.35 -11.91 -3.65
C LEU A 52 17.09 -10.66 -4.50
N ALA A 53 18.07 -9.75 -4.62
CA ALA A 53 17.98 -8.53 -5.41
C ALA A 53 19.34 -8.18 -6.06
N GLY A 54 19.33 -7.23 -6.98
CA GLY A 54 20.53 -6.77 -7.70
C GLY A 54 20.94 -7.68 -8.86
N SER A 55 22.07 -7.38 -9.47
CA SER A 55 22.53 -8.05 -10.71
C SER A 55 22.91 -9.52 -10.53
N ALA A 56 23.18 -9.94 -9.29
CA ALA A 56 23.51 -11.32 -8.94
C ALA A 56 22.34 -12.05 -8.27
N ALA A 57 21.11 -11.51 -8.36
CA ALA A 57 19.93 -12.16 -7.84
C ALA A 57 19.76 -13.54 -8.47
N ARG A 58 19.40 -14.52 -7.64
CA ARG A 58 19.12 -15.89 -8.08
C ARG A 58 17.76 -15.90 -8.79
N ALA A 59 17.71 -16.55 -9.94
CA ALA A 59 16.43 -16.80 -10.60
C ALA A 59 15.58 -17.74 -9.73
N ASP A 60 14.31 -17.42 -9.59
CA ASP A 60 13.33 -18.25 -8.92
C ASP A 60 12.74 -19.27 -9.91
N THR A 61 11.78 -20.07 -9.44
CA THR A 61 10.98 -20.97 -10.30
C THR A 61 9.52 -20.55 -10.21
N PRO A 62 9.07 -19.65 -11.09
CA PRO A 62 7.74 -19.09 -10.99
C PRO A 62 6.66 -20.15 -11.25
N TYR A 63 5.50 -19.98 -10.63
CA TYR A 63 4.34 -20.83 -10.78
C TYR A 63 3.12 -20.06 -11.30
N LYS A 64 2.18 -20.79 -11.90
CA LYS A 64 0.97 -20.19 -12.44
C LYS A 64 0.13 -19.59 -11.31
N GLY A 65 -0.12 -18.29 -11.40
CA GLY A 65 -1.00 -17.58 -10.48
C GLY A 65 -2.48 -17.83 -10.79
N GLN A 66 -3.32 -17.37 -9.88
CA GLN A 66 -4.78 -17.38 -10.03
C GLN A 66 -5.33 -15.98 -9.77
N ALA A 67 -6.39 -15.62 -10.49
CA ALA A 67 -7.10 -14.37 -10.23
C ALA A 67 -7.55 -14.31 -8.76
N PRO A 68 -7.44 -13.16 -8.09
CA PRO A 68 -7.03 -11.84 -8.61
C PRO A 68 -5.51 -11.56 -8.57
N HIS A 69 -4.68 -12.48 -8.10
CA HIS A 69 -3.32 -12.21 -7.63
C HIS A 69 -2.22 -12.34 -8.71
N GLY A 70 -2.51 -12.01 -9.97
CA GLY A 70 -1.56 -12.09 -11.07
C GLY A 70 -1.46 -13.47 -11.73
N ALA A 71 -0.92 -13.52 -12.95
CA ALA A 71 -0.84 -14.74 -13.77
C ALA A 71 0.40 -15.59 -13.49
N ILE A 72 1.44 -15.00 -12.91
CA ILE A 72 2.74 -15.59 -12.62
C ILE A 72 3.11 -15.16 -11.20
N LEU A 73 3.47 -16.12 -10.36
CA LEU A 73 3.79 -15.91 -8.95
C LEU A 73 5.13 -16.55 -8.61
N GLU A 74 5.78 -16.01 -7.60
CA GLU A 74 7.02 -16.53 -7.02
C GLU A 74 6.85 -16.67 -5.50
N THR A 75 7.53 -17.64 -4.91
CA THR A 75 7.62 -17.77 -3.45
C THR A 75 9.07 -17.62 -3.04
N LEU A 76 9.36 -16.55 -2.31
CA LEU A 76 10.67 -16.36 -1.69
C LEU A 76 10.67 -17.09 -0.35
N GLN A 77 11.59 -18.05 -0.18
CA GLN A 77 11.78 -18.77 1.08
C GLN A 77 13.14 -18.39 1.66
N SER A 78 13.24 -17.19 2.22
CA SER A 78 14.48 -16.70 2.81
C SER A 78 14.18 -15.79 3.98
N GLU A 79 14.97 -15.92 5.04
CA GLU A 79 14.93 -14.93 6.13
C GLU A 79 15.99 -13.85 5.87
N VAL A 80 15.60 -12.59 5.99
CA VAL A 80 16.54 -11.45 6.00
C VAL A 80 16.30 -10.60 7.24
N ALA A 81 17.36 -9.93 7.69
CA ALA A 81 17.31 -9.04 8.85
C ALA A 81 17.82 -7.64 8.50
N VAL A 82 17.18 -6.62 9.09
CA VAL A 82 17.60 -5.22 9.05
C VAL A 82 17.54 -4.69 10.48
N GLY A 83 18.71 -4.53 11.11
CA GLY A 83 18.77 -4.26 12.54
C GLY A 83 18.10 -5.38 13.34
N ASP A 84 17.16 -5.01 14.22
CA ASP A 84 16.40 -5.96 15.04
C ASP A 84 15.16 -6.53 14.31
N HIS A 85 14.88 -6.11 13.09
CA HIS A 85 13.76 -6.62 12.30
C HIS A 85 14.16 -7.86 11.51
N LYS A 86 13.25 -8.86 11.47
CA LYS A 86 13.38 -10.08 10.67
C LYS A 86 12.13 -10.29 9.82
N GLY A 87 12.31 -10.68 8.57
CA GLY A 87 11.23 -11.06 7.65
C GLY A 87 11.53 -12.41 6.98
N LYS A 88 10.50 -13.22 6.76
CA LYS A 88 10.55 -14.53 6.10
C LYS A 88 9.71 -14.51 4.83
#